data_AF-A0A0T1Q2I1-F1
#
_entry.id   AF-A0A0T1Q2I1-F1
#
_cell.length_a   1.000
_cell.length_b   1.000
_cell.length_c   1.000
_cell.angle_alpha   90.00
_cell.angle_beta   90.00
_cell.angle_gamma   90.00
#
_symmetry.space_group_name_H-M   'P 1'
#
loop_
_entity.id
_entity.type
_entity.pdbx_description
1 polymer ?
#
loop_
_entity_poly.entity_id
_entity_poly.type
_entity_poly.pdbx_seq_one_letter_code
_entity_poly.pdbx_strand_id
1 'polypeptide(L)'
;MPDVNTYFPDPTRPRPVLPGEYPLWEEALGLVNRDLAATLPDQEPLRLMALPAWDDGDGLDGARGEDLYVTMANGEWQGNCLEADAENGHADAVASLADAVASVADAAQETVSELLWQAWPVCGEHGLGMHSRVTDGEVAWWCSGGRSPREPEHIRAAVGALDTLGRPHRPNRKQRRRER
;
A
#
# COMPACT_ATOMS: atom_id res chain seq x y z
N MET A 1 9.34 -14.97 -44.83
CA MET A 1 8.06 -14.35 -44.43
C MET A 1 8.29 -13.71 -43.08
N PRO A 2 8.04 -12.42 -42.89
CA PRO A 2 8.23 -11.80 -41.59
C PRO A 2 7.10 -12.24 -40.64
N ASP A 3 7.48 -12.66 -39.43
CA ASP A 3 6.59 -12.97 -38.33
C ASP A 3 5.72 -11.75 -37.98
N VAL A 4 4.43 -11.84 -38.27
CA VAL A 4 3.42 -10.92 -37.73
C VAL A 4 2.92 -11.54 -36.43
N ASN A 5 3.77 -11.53 -35.40
CA ASN A 5 3.27 -11.61 -34.03
C ASN A 5 3.27 -10.19 -33.47
N THR A 6 2.35 -9.37 -34.00
CA THR A 6 1.97 -8.09 -33.40
C THR A 6 1.50 -8.38 -31.99
N TYR A 7 2.34 -7.98 -31.03
CA TYR A 7 2.13 -8.01 -29.60
C TYR A 7 0.96 -7.09 -29.23
N PHE A 8 -0.27 -7.56 -29.45
CA PHE A 8 -1.42 -6.98 -28.78
C PHE A 8 -1.44 -7.55 -27.36
N PRO A 9 -1.28 -6.71 -26.31
CA PRO A 9 -1.45 -7.20 -24.95
C PRO A 9 -2.85 -7.79 -24.81
N ASP A 10 -2.91 -8.99 -24.24
CA ASP A 10 -4.16 -9.68 -23.92
C ASP A 10 -4.95 -8.79 -22.94
N PRO A 11 -6.11 -8.23 -23.35
CA PRO A 11 -6.85 -7.25 -22.56
C PRO A 11 -7.50 -7.88 -21.32
N THR A 12 -7.31 -9.19 -21.09
CA THR A 12 -7.82 -9.90 -19.93
C THR A 12 -6.78 -10.07 -18.82
N ARG A 13 -5.53 -9.65 -19.05
CA ARG A 13 -4.43 -9.89 -18.10
C ARG A 13 -4.14 -8.69 -17.22
N PRO A 14 -3.74 -8.92 -15.95
CA PRO A 14 -3.13 -7.90 -15.12
C PRO A 14 -1.98 -7.23 -15.86
N ARG A 15 -1.97 -5.89 -15.86
CA ARG A 15 -0.89 -5.09 -16.45
C ARG A 15 -0.32 -4.10 -15.43
N PRO A 16 0.97 -3.80 -15.48
CA PRO A 16 1.52 -2.67 -14.74
C PRO A 16 0.86 -1.37 -15.20
N VAL A 17 0.52 -0.52 -14.24
CA VAL A 17 0.14 0.87 -14.52
C VAL A 17 1.35 1.64 -15.05
N LEU A 18 1.17 2.40 -16.12
CA LEU A 18 2.24 3.22 -16.70
C LEU A 18 2.36 4.56 -15.96
N PRO A 19 3.57 5.13 -15.84
CA PRO A 19 3.75 6.43 -15.18
C PRO A 19 2.88 7.53 -15.80
N GLY A 20 2.18 8.27 -14.94
CA GLY A 20 1.28 9.36 -15.31
C GLY A 20 -0.11 8.92 -15.77
N GLU A 21 -0.40 7.61 -15.79
CA GLU A 21 -1.73 7.10 -16.12
C GLU A 21 -2.70 7.37 -14.99
N TYR A 22 -2.24 7.22 -13.74
CA TYR A 22 -3.04 7.43 -12.53
C TYR A 22 -2.26 8.29 -11.52
N PRO A 23 -2.08 9.59 -11.78
CA PRO A 23 -1.12 10.41 -11.04
C PRO A 23 -1.41 10.53 -9.54
N LEU A 24 -2.68 10.61 -9.14
CA LEU A 24 -3.06 10.66 -7.72
C LEU A 24 -2.76 9.33 -7.01
N TRP A 25 -3.05 8.20 -7.65
CA TRP A 25 -2.76 6.88 -7.12
C TRP A 25 -1.25 6.62 -7.05
N GLU A 26 -0.49 7.08 -8.07
CA GLU A 26 0.97 7.02 -8.08
C GLU A 26 1.59 7.87 -6.98
N GLU A 27 1.08 9.08 -6.75
CA GLU A 27 1.53 9.95 -5.66
C GLU A 27 1.26 9.30 -4.29
N ALA A 28 0.06 8.78 -4.07
CA ALA A 28 -0.30 8.04 -2.87
C ALA A 28 0.59 6.80 -2.64
N LEU A 29 0.83 6.01 -3.69
CA LEU A 29 1.75 4.87 -3.64
C LEU A 29 3.17 5.30 -3.31
N GLY A 30 3.62 6.44 -3.84
CA GLY A 30 4.90 7.04 -3.51
C GLY A 30 5.05 7.33 -2.01
N LEU A 31 4.02 7.87 -1.38
CA LEU A 31 4.00 8.12 0.07
C LEU A 31 4.11 6.80 0.85
N VAL A 32 3.28 5.82 0.54
CA VAL A 32 3.28 4.51 1.21
C VAL A 32 4.60 3.75 1.00
N ASN A 33 5.21 3.84 -0.18
CA ASN A 33 6.50 3.22 -0.46
C ASN A 33 7.66 3.84 0.33
N ARG A 34 7.60 5.11 0.72
CA ARG A 34 8.59 5.70 1.64
C ARG A 34 8.53 5.02 3.01
N ASP A 35 7.34 4.77 3.52
CA ASP A 35 7.14 4.08 4.79
C ASP A 35 7.53 2.60 4.73
N LEU A 36 7.24 1.95 3.61
CA LEU A 36 7.71 0.58 3.35
C LEU A 36 9.23 0.52 3.39
N ALA A 37 9.92 1.40 2.66
CA ALA A 37 11.37 1.44 2.65
C ALA A 37 11.97 1.77 4.04
N ALA A 38 11.29 2.60 4.83
CA ALA A 38 11.71 2.96 6.18
C ALA A 38 11.61 1.77 7.16
N THR A 39 10.59 0.94 7.01
CA THR A 39 10.24 -0.13 7.97
C THR A 39 10.68 -1.53 7.52
N LEU A 40 10.73 -1.77 6.21
CA LEU A 40 11.09 -3.02 5.54
C LEU A 40 12.08 -2.74 4.38
N PRO A 41 13.34 -2.34 4.68
CA PRO A 41 14.29 -1.88 3.67
C PRO A 41 14.75 -2.96 2.67
N ASP A 42 14.51 -4.24 2.97
CA ASP A 42 14.84 -5.36 2.07
C ASP A 42 13.71 -5.64 1.06
N GLN A 43 12.55 -4.97 1.18
CA GLN A 43 11.45 -5.07 0.23
C GLN A 43 11.63 -4.06 -0.90
N GLU A 44 11.43 -4.52 -2.13
CA GLU A 44 11.30 -3.61 -3.27
C GLU A 44 10.00 -2.80 -3.16
N PRO A 45 9.93 -1.60 -3.78
CA PRO A 45 8.71 -0.80 -3.79
C PRO A 45 7.51 -1.57 -4.33
N LEU A 46 6.36 -1.37 -3.70
CA LEU A 46 5.05 -1.81 -4.17
C LEU A 46 4.73 -1.15 -5.52
N ARG A 47 3.85 -1.80 -6.29
CA ARG A 47 3.47 -1.38 -7.65
C ARG A 47 1.95 -1.36 -7.81
N LEU A 48 1.46 -0.45 -8.64
CA LEU A 48 0.08 -0.47 -9.11
C LEU A 48 -0.06 -1.43 -10.30
N MET A 49 -1.04 -2.32 -10.22
CA MET A 49 -1.46 -3.19 -11.31
C MET A 49 -2.90 -2.88 -11.66
N ALA A 50 -3.18 -2.68 -12.95
CA ALA A 50 -4.52 -2.55 -13.49
C ALA A 50 -5.00 -3.92 -13.95
N LEU A 51 -6.18 -4.32 -13.50
CA LEU A 51 -6.89 -5.48 -13.98
C LEU A 51 -8.17 -5.00 -14.67
N PRO A 52 -8.63 -5.68 -15.73
CA PRO A 52 -9.96 -5.44 -16.27
C PRO A 52 -10.98 -5.67 -15.17
N ALA A 53 -11.88 -4.71 -14.97
CA ALA A 53 -12.95 -4.90 -13.99
C ALA A 53 -13.74 -6.15 -14.36
N TRP A 54 -14.10 -6.92 -13.34
CA TRP A 54 -14.90 -8.12 -13.54
C TRP A 54 -16.29 -7.72 -14.08
N ASP A 55 -16.61 -8.21 -15.26
CA ASP A 55 -17.97 -8.19 -15.80
C ASP A 55 -18.79 -9.22 -15.02
N ASP A 56 -19.69 -8.74 -14.16
CA ASP A 56 -20.65 -9.56 -13.42
C ASP A 56 -21.77 -10.11 -14.34
N GLY A 57 -21.72 -9.80 -15.63
CA GLY A 57 -22.52 -10.44 -16.67
C GLY A 57 -23.97 -10.00 -16.67
N ASP A 58 -24.33 -8.94 -15.93
CA ASP A 58 -25.68 -8.38 -15.98
C ASP A 58 -25.90 -7.55 -17.25
N GLY A 59 -24.81 -7.12 -17.93
CA GLY A 59 -24.85 -6.38 -19.18
C GLY A 59 -25.58 -5.03 -19.08
N LEU A 60 -25.79 -4.53 -17.85
CA LEU A 60 -26.53 -3.30 -17.58
C LEU A 60 -25.62 -2.11 -17.33
N ASP A 61 -24.34 -2.33 -17.00
CA ASP A 61 -23.31 -1.29 -16.95
C ASP A 61 -22.38 -1.39 -18.16
N GLY A 62 -22.22 -0.28 -18.89
CA GLY A 62 -21.20 -0.16 -19.92
C GLY A 62 -19.82 -0.45 -19.35
N ALA A 63 -18.90 -0.95 -20.20
CA ALA A 63 -17.53 -1.34 -19.87
C ALA A 63 -17.01 -0.70 -18.56
N ARG A 64 -17.10 -1.45 -17.45
CA ARG A 64 -16.44 -1.06 -16.21
C ARG A 64 -14.96 -0.82 -16.54
N GLY A 65 -14.37 0.21 -15.95
CA GLY A 65 -12.99 0.59 -16.19
C GLY A 65 -12.01 -0.50 -15.73
N GLU A 66 -10.80 -0.11 -15.38
CA GLU A 66 -9.87 -1.04 -14.75
C GLU A 66 -9.94 -0.93 -13.23
N ASP A 67 -9.86 -2.08 -12.57
CA ASP A 67 -9.66 -2.19 -11.14
C ASP A 67 -8.16 -2.09 -10.85
N LEU A 68 -7.80 -1.14 -9.99
CA LEU A 68 -6.41 -0.94 -9.58
C LEU A 68 -6.11 -1.72 -8.31
N TYR A 69 -4.93 -2.33 -8.24
CA TYR A 69 -4.47 -3.07 -7.07
C TYR A 69 -3.06 -2.63 -6.68
N VAL A 70 -2.81 -2.62 -5.38
CA VAL A 70 -1.45 -2.47 -4.83
C VAL A 70 -0.83 -3.86 -4.73
N THR A 71 0.34 -4.03 -5.32
CA THR A 71 1.00 -5.34 -5.43
C THR A 71 2.42 -5.28 -4.91
N MET A 72 2.93 -6.42 -4.45
CA MET A 72 4.35 -6.65 -4.25
C MET A 72 5.09 -6.52 -5.58
N ALA A 73 6.41 -6.27 -5.55
CA ALA A 73 7.19 -6.09 -6.78
C ALA A 73 7.19 -7.31 -7.73
N ASN A 74 6.90 -8.51 -7.21
CA ASN A 74 6.72 -9.73 -7.99
C ASN A 74 5.31 -9.86 -8.61
N GLY A 75 4.42 -8.91 -8.36
CA GLY A 75 3.06 -8.87 -8.87
C GLY A 75 2.03 -9.64 -8.06
N GLU A 76 2.38 -10.16 -6.88
CA GLU A 76 1.40 -10.76 -5.95
C GLU A 76 0.68 -9.68 -5.14
N TRP A 77 -0.60 -9.87 -4.84
CA TRP A 77 -1.40 -8.98 -3.99
C TRP A 77 -2.42 -9.75 -3.17
N GLN A 78 -2.96 -9.07 -2.16
CA GLN A 78 -4.11 -9.52 -1.38
C GLN A 78 -5.06 -8.34 -1.18
N GLY A 79 -6.33 -8.64 -0.89
CA GLY A 79 -7.33 -7.61 -0.64
C GLY A 79 -8.15 -7.19 -1.85
N ASN A 80 -8.93 -6.12 -1.66
CA ASN A 80 -9.81 -5.56 -2.69
C ASN A 80 -9.07 -4.59 -3.61
N CYS A 81 -9.72 -4.22 -4.73
CA CYS A 81 -9.23 -3.15 -5.59
C CYS A 81 -9.32 -1.79 -4.89
N LEU A 82 -8.54 -0.83 -5.38
CA LEU A 82 -8.62 0.56 -4.96
C LEU A 82 -9.97 1.12 -5.43
N GLU A 83 -10.88 1.31 -4.49
CA GLU A 83 -12.17 1.96 -4.78
C GLU A 83 -11.91 3.43 -5.15
N ALA A 84 -12.20 3.77 -6.40
CA ALA A 84 -12.56 5.14 -6.75
C ALA A 84 -14.04 5.32 -6.48
N ASP A 85 -14.43 6.52 -6.08
CA ASP A 85 -15.76 6.84 -5.53
C ASP A 85 -16.88 6.12 -6.33
N ALA A 86 -17.55 5.19 -5.66
CA ALA A 86 -18.37 4.14 -6.26
C ALA A 86 -19.57 4.66 -7.06
N GLU A 87 -19.90 5.95 -6.93
CA GLU A 87 -20.99 6.60 -7.66
C GLU A 87 -20.70 6.75 -9.17
N ASN A 88 -19.43 6.73 -9.59
CA ASN A 88 -19.04 6.94 -10.99
C ASN A 88 -18.28 5.77 -11.65
N GLY A 89 -18.05 4.66 -10.94
CA GLY A 89 -17.54 3.40 -11.51
C GLY A 89 -16.20 3.49 -12.26
N HIS A 90 -15.39 4.53 -11.99
CA HIS A 90 -14.16 4.81 -12.72
C HIS A 90 -13.03 5.10 -11.75
N ALA A 91 -11.89 4.39 -11.87
CA ALA A 91 -10.66 4.58 -11.09
C ALA A 91 -10.14 6.04 -11.06
N ASP A 92 -10.61 6.91 -11.98
CA ASP A 92 -10.32 8.33 -12.04
C ASP A 92 -11.06 9.18 -11.00
N ALA A 93 -12.06 8.63 -10.31
CA ALA A 93 -12.96 9.35 -9.41
C ALA A 93 -12.46 9.38 -7.95
N VAL A 94 -11.17 9.61 -7.70
CA VAL A 94 -10.73 9.91 -6.33
C VAL A 94 -10.98 11.38 -6.04
N ALA A 95 -11.77 11.67 -5.00
CA ALA A 95 -12.14 13.04 -4.64
C ALA A 95 -10.95 13.88 -4.14
N SER A 96 -9.94 13.26 -3.52
CA SER A 96 -8.75 13.96 -3.01
C SER A 96 -7.51 13.06 -2.88
N LEU A 97 -6.32 13.66 -2.76
CA LEU A 97 -5.10 12.91 -2.43
C LEU A 97 -5.21 12.17 -1.10
N ALA A 98 -5.91 12.72 -0.11
CA ALA A 98 -6.10 12.04 1.19
C ALA A 98 -6.88 10.73 1.02
N ASP A 99 -7.90 10.71 0.17
CA ASP A 99 -8.67 9.49 -0.12
C ASP A 99 -7.80 8.46 -0.85
N ALA A 100 -7.02 8.91 -1.86
CA ALA A 100 -6.06 8.04 -2.54
C ALA A 100 -5.06 7.41 -1.55
N VAL A 101 -4.52 8.22 -0.64
CA VAL A 101 -3.56 7.75 0.38
C VAL A 101 -4.20 6.78 1.34
N ALA A 102 -5.44 7.02 1.78
CA ALA A 102 -6.16 6.12 2.68
C ALA A 102 -6.36 4.74 2.03
N SER A 103 -6.89 4.71 0.80
CA SER A 103 -7.14 3.47 0.06
C SER A 103 -5.85 2.73 -0.28
N VAL A 104 -4.79 3.43 -0.71
CA VAL A 104 -3.50 2.78 -1.00
C VAL A 104 -2.83 2.27 0.26
N ALA A 105 -2.92 3.00 1.38
CA ALA A 105 -2.35 2.57 2.65
C ALA A 105 -3.04 1.30 3.19
N ASP A 106 -4.36 1.21 3.03
CA ASP A 106 -5.15 0.04 3.43
C ASP A 106 -4.84 -1.17 2.55
N ALA A 107 -4.90 -1.03 1.22
CA ALA A 107 -4.57 -2.09 0.28
C ALA A 107 -3.11 -2.58 0.42
N ALA A 108 -2.17 -1.66 0.65
CA ALA A 108 -0.78 -2.00 0.93
C ALA A 108 -0.65 -2.77 2.26
N GLN A 109 -1.40 -2.38 3.30
CA GLN A 109 -1.40 -3.07 4.59
C GLN A 109 -1.87 -4.51 4.45
N GLU A 110 -2.98 -4.76 3.76
CA GLU A 110 -3.49 -6.10 3.51
C GLU A 110 -2.47 -6.93 2.71
N THR A 111 -2.00 -6.40 1.57
CA THR A 111 -1.04 -7.06 0.70
C THR A 111 0.25 -7.44 1.42
N VAL A 112 0.88 -6.48 2.10
CA VAL A 112 2.14 -6.72 2.80
C VAL A 112 1.93 -7.65 3.99
N SER A 113 0.85 -7.47 4.75
CA SER A 113 0.66 -8.24 5.98
C SER A 113 0.36 -9.71 5.71
N GLU A 114 -0.48 -9.99 4.72
CA GLU A 114 -0.88 -11.35 4.35
C GLU A 114 0.23 -12.09 3.60
N LEU A 115 0.93 -11.43 2.67
CA LEU A 115 1.98 -12.10 1.89
C LEU A 115 3.27 -12.32 2.71
N LEU A 116 3.62 -11.39 3.61
CA LEU A 116 4.79 -11.53 4.47
C LEU A 116 4.49 -12.19 5.83
N TRP A 117 3.22 -12.49 6.12
CA TRP A 117 2.77 -13.10 7.38
C TRP A 117 3.24 -12.32 8.63
N GLN A 118 3.21 -11.00 8.56
CA GLN A 118 3.58 -10.11 9.66
C GLN A 118 2.72 -8.85 9.65
N ALA A 119 2.44 -8.26 10.81
CA ALA A 119 1.77 -6.97 10.84
C ALA A 119 2.62 -5.89 10.17
N TRP A 120 2.01 -4.99 9.39
CA TRP A 120 2.71 -3.84 8.83
C TRP A 120 1.79 -2.62 8.62
N PRO A 121 2.26 -1.39 8.88
CA PRO A 121 3.51 -1.07 9.59
C PRO A 121 3.40 -1.30 11.10
N VAL A 122 4.51 -1.62 11.75
CA VAL A 122 4.55 -1.90 13.20
C VAL A 122 4.91 -0.64 13.98
N CYS A 123 4.15 -0.34 15.04
CA CYS A 123 4.45 0.72 15.98
C CYS A 123 5.73 0.41 16.77
N GLY A 124 6.72 1.29 16.71
CA GLY A 124 7.99 1.12 17.42
C GLY A 124 7.93 1.20 18.96
N GLU A 125 6.76 1.53 19.55
CA GLU A 125 6.58 1.67 21.01
C GLU A 125 5.90 0.43 21.56
N HIS A 126 4.82 -0.01 20.91
CA HIS A 126 4.00 -1.12 21.38
C HIS A 126 4.23 -2.43 20.64
N GLY A 127 4.93 -2.42 19.49
CA GLY A 127 5.14 -3.61 18.67
C GLY A 127 3.86 -4.15 18.02
N LEU A 128 2.81 -3.32 17.91
CA LEU A 128 1.51 -3.66 17.32
C LEU A 128 1.43 -3.12 15.89
N GLY A 129 0.64 -3.79 15.04
CA GLY A 129 0.24 -3.24 13.75
C GLY A 129 -0.47 -1.89 13.94
N MET A 130 -0.10 -0.91 13.14
CA MET A 130 -0.76 0.38 13.04
C MET A 130 -1.78 0.32 11.92
N HIS A 131 -2.82 1.14 11.96
CA HIS A 131 -3.81 1.28 10.89
C HIS A 131 -3.75 2.68 10.32
N SER A 132 -4.10 2.84 9.04
CA SER A 132 -4.30 4.16 8.45
C SER A 132 -5.55 4.81 9.06
N ARG A 133 -5.47 6.12 9.33
CA ARG A 133 -6.59 6.89 9.89
C ARG A 133 -6.51 8.32 9.39
N VAL A 134 -7.63 8.87 8.94
CA VAL A 134 -7.72 10.29 8.59
C VAL A 134 -7.75 11.12 9.89
N THR A 135 -6.86 12.11 10.01
CA THR A 135 -6.74 13.05 11.12
C THR A 135 -6.41 14.43 10.57
N ASP A 136 -7.19 15.45 10.95
CA ASP A 136 -6.96 16.85 10.54
C ASP A 136 -6.80 17.08 9.01
N GLY A 137 -7.42 16.22 8.19
CA GLY A 137 -7.36 16.28 6.73
C GLY A 137 -6.17 15.55 6.10
N GLU A 138 -5.32 14.90 6.90
CA GLU A 138 -4.21 14.06 6.43
C GLU A 138 -4.41 12.60 6.87
N VAL A 139 -3.83 11.66 6.13
CA VAL A 139 -3.83 10.25 6.53
C VAL A 139 -2.60 9.97 7.36
N ALA A 140 -2.78 9.32 8.50
CA ALA A 140 -1.71 9.01 9.44
C ALA A 140 -1.75 7.56 9.93
N TRP A 141 -0.59 7.05 10.33
CA TRP A 141 -0.48 5.75 11.01
C TRP A 141 -0.86 5.89 12.47
N TRP A 142 -1.92 5.20 12.86
CA TRP A 142 -2.46 5.20 14.21
C TRP A 142 -2.22 3.84 14.89
N CYS A 143 -1.75 3.87 16.13
CA CYS A 143 -1.61 2.70 16.98
C CYS A 143 -2.71 2.70 18.04
N SER A 144 -3.36 1.56 18.26
CA SER A 144 -4.43 1.39 19.27
C SER A 144 -3.95 1.52 20.71
N GLY A 145 -2.64 1.56 20.95
CA GLY A 145 -2.08 1.43 22.28
C GLY A 145 -2.07 -0.03 22.77
N GLY A 146 -1.41 -0.23 23.90
CA GLY A 146 -1.29 -1.53 24.55
C GLY A 146 -2.54 -1.91 25.36
N ARG A 147 -2.44 -3.01 26.11
CA ARG A 147 -3.58 -3.53 26.89
C ARG A 147 -3.77 -2.81 28.24
N SER A 148 -2.86 -1.91 28.59
CA SER A 148 -2.90 -1.20 29.87
C SER A 148 -3.26 0.28 29.69
N PRO A 149 -3.89 0.93 30.67
CA PRO A 149 -4.19 2.36 30.61
C PRO A 149 -2.96 3.29 30.49
N ARG A 150 -1.73 2.75 30.64
CA ARG A 150 -0.48 3.51 30.51
C ARG A 150 0.09 3.48 29.09
N GLU A 151 -0.53 2.72 28.20
CA GLU A 151 -0.12 2.54 26.82
C GLU A 151 -1.27 3.01 25.91
N PRO A 152 -1.57 4.32 25.89
CA PRO A 152 -2.72 4.84 25.15
C PRO A 152 -2.52 4.74 23.63
N GLU A 153 -3.62 4.86 22.91
CA GLU A 153 -3.60 5.06 21.46
C GLU A 153 -2.85 6.34 21.09
N HIS A 154 -2.20 6.34 19.92
CA HIS A 154 -1.48 7.50 19.42
C HIS A 154 -1.35 7.50 17.91
N ILE A 155 -1.23 8.70 17.34
CA ILE A 155 -0.73 8.88 15.98
C ILE A 155 0.80 8.78 16.01
N ARG A 156 1.36 7.97 15.12
CA ARG A 156 2.81 7.84 14.97
C ARG A 156 3.38 8.88 14.04
N ALA A 157 2.88 8.93 12.81
CA ALA A 157 3.28 9.89 11.80
C ALA A 157 2.22 9.94 10.71
N ALA A 158 2.24 11.00 9.89
CA ALA A 158 1.56 10.99 8.60
C ALA A 158 2.07 9.84 7.72
N VAL A 159 1.22 9.36 6.81
CA VAL A 159 1.65 8.39 5.79
C VAL A 159 2.71 9.05 4.89
N GLY A 160 3.82 8.34 4.70
CA GLY A 160 5.03 8.76 4.02
C GLY A 160 6.05 9.48 4.91
N ALA A 161 5.84 9.53 6.23
CA ALA A 161 6.73 10.21 7.17
C ALA A 161 7.29 9.30 8.28
N LEU A 162 7.16 7.96 8.19
CA LEU A 162 7.72 7.06 9.22
C LEU A 162 9.25 7.11 9.30
N ASP A 163 9.93 7.48 8.22
CA ASP A 163 11.38 7.69 8.19
C ASP A 163 11.84 8.85 9.11
N THR A 164 10.96 9.81 9.39
CA THR A 164 11.24 10.97 10.25
C THR A 164 11.26 10.64 11.74
N LEU A 165 10.69 9.50 12.15
CA LEU A 165 10.55 9.13 13.57
C LEU A 165 11.87 8.77 14.27
N GLY A 166 12.98 8.78 13.53
CA GLY A 166 14.29 8.37 14.01
C GLY A 166 14.33 6.86 14.22
N ARG A 167 15.34 6.20 13.63
CA ARG A 167 15.57 4.78 13.91
C ARG A 167 15.68 4.57 15.43
N PRO A 168 14.95 3.61 16.03
CA PRO A 168 15.23 3.21 17.38
C PRO A 168 16.72 2.85 17.47
N HIS A 169 17.46 3.60 18.27
CA HIS A 169 18.84 3.27 18.60
C HIS A 169 18.83 1.87 19.21
N ARG A 170 19.26 0.85 18.48
CA ARG A 170 19.37 -0.53 18.98
C ARG A 170 20.60 -0.61 19.87
N PRO A 171 20.50 -0.58 21.22
CA PRO A 171 21.67 -0.70 22.04
C PRO A 171 22.00 -2.20 22.14
N ASN A 172 23.27 -2.52 21.94
CA ASN A 172 23.95 -3.67 22.54
C ASN A 172 23.81 -5.05 21.84
N ARG A 173 24.50 -5.21 20.70
CA ARG A 173 25.06 -6.52 20.33
C ARG A 173 26.28 -6.78 21.22
N LYS A 174 26.09 -7.46 22.35
CA LYS A 174 27.15 -7.89 23.27
C LYS A 174 28.33 -8.44 22.47
N GLN A 175 29.48 -7.76 22.54
CA GLN A 175 30.76 -8.30 22.10
C GLN A 175 31.01 -9.60 22.87
N ARG A 176 30.89 -10.74 22.17
CA ARG A 176 31.42 -12.00 22.68
C ARG A 176 32.94 -11.87 22.70
N ARG A 177 33.44 -11.52 23.88
CA ARG A 177 34.82 -11.60 24.32
C ARG A 177 35.36 -12.98 23.90
N ARG A 178 36.20 -13.02 22.86
CA ARG A 178 37.06 -14.18 22.60
C ARG A 178 38.25 -14.05 23.55
N GLU A 179 38.16 -14.71 24.69
CA GLU A 179 39.34 -15.15 25.43
C GLU A 179 39.69 -16.56 24.94
N ARG A 180 40.83 -16.68 24.26
CA ARG A 180 41.92 -17.64 24.51
C ARG A 180 42.94 -17.55 23.38
#